data_AF-A0A7W0FMC2-F1
#
_entry.id   AF-A0A7W0FMC2-F1
#
_cell.length_a   1.000
_cell.length_b   1.000
_cell.length_c   1.000
_cell.angle_alpha   90.00
_cell.angle_beta   90.00
_cell.angle_gamma   90.00
#
_symmetry.space_group_name_H-M   'P 1'
#
loop_
_entity.id
_entity.type
_entity.pdbx_description
1 polymer ?
#
loop_
_entity_poly.entity_id
_entity_poly.type
_entity_poly.pdbx_seq_one_letter_code
_entity_poly.pdbx_strand_id
1 'polypeptide(L)' 'MGSHQVERHFRDEEGRWQRADLVDEGRILVPCPPGANLTLAEVYEGL' A
#
# COMPACT_ATOMS: atom_id res chain seq x y z
N MET A 1 -8.86 12.71 -15.94
CA MET A 1 -8.07 12.33 -14.75
C MET A 1 -7.74 10.86 -14.86
N GLY A 2 -6.47 10.48 -14.81
CA GLY A 2 -6.08 9.06 -14.75
C GLY A 2 -6.34 8.53 -13.35
N SER A 3 -6.92 7.33 -13.23
CA SER A 3 -7.09 6.64 -11.95
C SER A 3 -5.75 6.03 -11.54
N HIS A 4 -5.23 6.43 -10.38
CA HIS A 4 -4.05 5.81 -9.78
C HIS A 4 -4.49 4.60 -8.95
N GLN A 5 -3.96 3.42 -9.28
CA GLN A 5 -4.27 2.16 -8.59
C GLN A 5 -2.99 1.41 -8.26
N VAL A 6 -2.88 0.95 -7.02
CA VAL A 6 -1.79 0.06 -6.57
C VAL A 6 -2.41 -1.21 -6.02
N GLU A 7 -1.95 -2.35 -6.54
CA GLU A 7 -2.25 -3.67 -5.98
C GLU A 7 -1.19 -3.99 -4.92
N ARG A 8 -1.64 -4.28 -3.69
CA ARG A 8 -0.76 -4.63 -2.57
C ARG A 8 -0.94 -6.09 -2.18
N HIS A 9 0.17 -6.80 -2.07
CA HIS A 9 0.25 -8.14 -1.48
C HIS A 9 1.01 -8.09 -0.15
N PHE A 10 0.41 -8.60 0.91
CA PHE A 10 1.00 -8.60 2.25
C PHE A 10 0.63 -9.88 3.00
N ARG A 11 1.35 -10.19 4.07
CA ARG A 11 0.97 -11.28 4.98
C ARG A 11 0.19 -10.73 6.16
N ASP A 12 -0.90 -11.40 6.53
CA ASP A 12 -1.61 -11.13 7.78
C ASP A 12 -0.83 -11.65 9.00
N GLU A 13 -1.38 -11.44 10.20
CA GLU A 13 -0.78 -11.88 11.47
C GLU A 13 -0.61 -13.41 11.55
N GLU A 14 -1.42 -14.16 10.79
CA GLU A 14 -1.34 -15.61 10.68
C GLU A 14 -0.36 -16.06 9.57
N GLY A 15 0.29 -15.10 8.89
CA GLY A 15 1.26 -15.35 7.84
C GLY A 15 0.64 -15.69 6.47
N ARG A 16 -0.68 -15.55 6.31
CA ARG A 16 -1.37 -15.84 5.04
C ARG A 16 -1.27 -14.66 4.10
N TRP A 17 -1.12 -14.95 2.81
CA TRP A 17 -1.13 -13.92 1.77
C TRP A 17 -2.51 -13.29 1.62
N GLN A 18 -2.52 -11.96 1.66
CA GLN A 18 -3.66 -11.10 1.45
C GLN A 18 -3.38 -10.18 0.26
N ARG A 19 -4.44 -9.84 -0.47
CA ARG A 19 -4.42 -8.91 -1.61
C ARG A 19 -5.39 -7.77 -1.36
N ALA A 20 -4.96 -6.53 -1.59
CA ALA A 20 -5.81 -5.35 -1.50
C ALA A 20 -5.51 -4.39 -2.64
N ASP A 21 -6.56 -3.88 -3.28
CA ASP A 21 -6.48 -2.77 -4.22
C ASP A 21 -6.65 -1.45 -3.46
N LEU A 22 -5.73 -0.51 -3.66
CA LEU A 22 -5.89 0.86 -3.20
C LEU A 22 -6.08 1.78 -4.40
N VAL A 23 -7.16 2.55 -4.35
CA VAL A 23 -7.53 3.55 -5.34
C VAL A 23 -7.49 4.95 -4.71
N ASP A 24 -7.04 5.92 -5.49
CA ASP A 24 -6.99 7.36 -5.23
C ASP A 24 -6.22 7.83 -3.96
N GLU A 25 -6.79 7.70 -2.76
CA GLU A 25 -6.25 8.31 -1.51
C GLU A 25 -5.92 7.27 -0.42
N GLY A 26 -5.80 6.01 -0.81
CA GLY A 26 -5.48 4.92 0.09
C GLY A 26 -4.16 5.10 0.85
N ARG A 27 -4.18 4.79 2.16
CA ARG A 27 -2.96 4.64 2.99
C ARG A 27 -2.48 3.19 2.97
N ILE A 28 -1.24 2.99 2.56
CA ILE A 28 -0.54 1.71 2.54
C ILE A 28 0.32 1.62 3.80
N LEU A 29 -0.11 0.82 4.77
CA LEU A 29 0.79 0.40 5.86
C LEU A 29 1.94 -0.41 5.26
N VAL A 30 3.17 0.03 5.50
CA VAL A 30 4.38 -0.70 5.15
C VAL A 30 5.04 -1.27 6.41
N PRO A 31 5.56 -2.50 6.35
CA PRO A 31 6.08 -3.17 7.54
C PRO A 31 7.44 -2.63 8.00
N CYS A 32 8.15 -1.89 7.15
CA CYS A 32 9.47 -1.36 7.45
C CYS A 32 9.58 0.11 7.00
N PRO A 33 9.88 1.05 7.91
CA PRO A 33 9.97 0.85 9.36
C PRO A 33 8.59 0.54 9.99
N PRO A 34 8.54 -0.04 11.21
CA PRO A 34 7.28 -0.35 11.87
C PRO A 34 6.40 0.90 12.02
N GLY A 35 5.15 0.81 11.56
CA GLY A 35 4.20 1.91 11.62
C GLY A 35 4.40 3.00 10.55
N ALA A 36 5.24 2.75 9.54
CA ALA A 36 5.29 3.62 8.38
C ALA A 36 4.07 3.40 7.48
N ASN A 37 3.65 4.51 6.87
CA ASN A 37 2.49 4.59 6.00
C ASN A 37 2.96 5.29 4.73
N LEU A 38 2.61 4.75 3.57
CA LEU A 38 2.78 5.42 2.29
C LEU A 38 1.41 5.77 1.71
N THR A 39 1.30 6.95 1.15
CA THR A 39 0.18 7.34 0.29
C THR A 39 0.44 6.86 -1.13
N LEU A 40 -0.62 6.75 -1.93
CA LEU A 40 -0.49 6.46 -3.36
C LEU A 40 0.42 7.48 -4.06
N ALA A 41 0.31 8.77 -3.71
CA ALA A 41 1.19 9.80 -4.25
C ALA A 41 2.68 9.50 -3.96
N GLU A 42 3.04 9.17 -2.72
CA GLU A 42 4.42 8.85 -2.35
C GLU A 42 4.95 7.60 -3.07
N VAL A 43 4.09 6.60 -3.32
CA VAL A 43 4.46 5.41 -4.10
C VAL A 43 4.77 5.77 -5.55
N TYR A 44 3.98 6.67 -6.18
CA TYR A 44 4.24 7.11 -7.55
C TYR A 44 5.44 8.07 -7.65
N GLU A 45 5.73 8.86 -6.62
CA GLU A 45 6.89 9.76 -6.56
C GLU A 45 8.21 9.02 -6.24
N GLY A 46 8.16 7.78 -5.74
CA GLY A 46 9.34 6.92 -5.54
C GLY A 46 10.18 7.24 -4.31
N LEU A 47 9.53 7.60 -3.20
CA LEU A 47 10.16 7.89 -1.91
C LEU A 47 10.69 6.65 -1.17
#